data_AF-A0A1S9ATW8-F1
#
_entry.id   AF-A0A1S9ATW8-F1
#
_cell.length_a   1.000
_cell.length_b   1.000
_cell.length_c   1.000
_cell.angle_alpha   90.00
_cell.angle_beta   90.00
_cell.angle_gamma   90.00
#
_symmetry.space_group_name_H-M   'P 1'
#
loop_
_entity.id
_entity.type
_entity.pdbx_description
1 polymer ?
#
loop_
_entity_poly.entity_id
_entity_poly.type
_entity_poly.pdbx_seq_one_letter_code
_entity_poly.pdbx_strand_id
1 'polypeptide(L)'
;MPLPKFEDFDSTRTPATQRGLSRPSETDQDAGTPAQQAFREAIEKVESLRLQVQELEKEQREAKNKYWRQVGPLADAVVATRRALFEPLETALTTGYFSRLEEQRIEELLWRNAKTLQHRFGEEVDELLLRYAPKRPVPKFEDDEAMLPRSAEPHPDQHHHEHHAHQRGKRKSKAERDQEAAARALAADQQRLQAGTKAVYRQLARANHPDLERDPELARQKTERMQRITRAYEADDLYALLQLLAEHTALEADTESDELLLRYTRALQQQQNELKLRVQQLKYGDKNAFMGTGKKQEAELRMIKRELRAEAEYLDLVQKAVQEPEDLRQLLRELDAAGQQEI
;
A
#
# COMPACT_ATOMS: atom_id res chain seq x y z
N MET A 1 81.57 55.51 29.35
CA MET A 1 81.08 54.11 29.30
C MET A 1 79.79 54.08 28.48
N PRO A 2 79.44 52.95 27.85
CA PRO A 2 79.79 52.49 26.50
C PRO A 2 78.69 52.79 25.45
N LEU A 3 78.97 52.54 24.17
CA LEU A 3 77.97 52.18 23.15
C LEU A 3 77.91 50.62 23.13
N PRO A 4 76.80 49.91 22.80
CA PRO A 4 76.33 49.88 21.40
C PRO A 4 74.91 49.29 21.07
N LYS A 5 74.63 49.21 19.75
CA LYS A 5 73.87 48.22 18.93
C LYS A 5 72.36 48.38 18.57
N PHE A 6 72.19 48.30 17.24
CA PHE A 6 71.06 47.89 16.39
C PHE A 6 70.54 46.47 16.69
N GLU A 7 69.30 46.17 16.26
CA GLU A 7 68.79 44.94 15.60
C GLU A 7 67.25 45.06 15.52
N ASP A 8 66.57 45.17 14.37
CA ASP A 8 66.37 44.29 13.19
C ASP A 8 64.94 43.69 13.18
N PHE A 9 64.25 43.86 12.03
CA PHE A 9 63.25 42.99 11.35
C PHE A 9 62.01 42.45 12.14
N ASP A 10 60.82 42.17 11.58
CA ASP A 10 60.41 41.82 10.22
C ASP A 10 58.92 42.14 9.98
N SER A 11 58.64 42.49 8.74
CA SER A 11 57.38 42.66 8.06
C SER A 11 56.92 41.35 7.41
N THR A 12 56.04 40.60 8.06
CA THR A 12 55.22 39.57 7.38
C THR A 12 53.76 39.63 7.82
N ARG A 13 52.96 40.34 7.01
CA ARG A 13 51.58 40.02 6.61
C ARG A 13 50.74 39.11 7.53
N THR A 14 49.65 39.64 8.07
CA THR A 14 48.33 39.05 7.79
C THR A 14 47.21 40.09 7.92
N PRO A 15 46.34 40.26 6.91
CA PRO A 15 45.08 40.99 7.05
C PRO A 15 44.03 39.99 7.57
N ALA A 16 43.49 40.21 8.77
CA ALA A 16 42.32 39.48 9.24
C ALA A 16 41.10 40.37 9.13
N THR A 17 40.45 40.24 7.97
CA THR A 17 39.07 40.61 7.68
C THR A 17 38.19 40.43 8.93
N GLN A 18 37.61 41.52 9.43
CA GLN A 18 36.47 41.46 10.33
C GLN A 18 35.31 40.79 9.58
N ARG A 19 35.22 39.46 9.69
CA ARG A 19 34.04 38.71 9.28
C ARG A 19 33.06 38.83 10.43
N GLY A 20 32.09 39.73 10.28
CA GLY A 20 30.99 39.89 11.21
C GLY A 20 30.38 38.52 11.50
N LEU A 21 30.33 38.17 12.79
CA LEU A 21 29.46 37.12 13.30
C LEU A 21 28.04 37.64 13.12
N SER A 22 27.46 37.39 11.94
CA SER A 22 26.02 37.50 11.76
C SER A 22 25.39 36.52 12.73
N ARG A 23 24.73 37.05 13.77
CA ARG A 23 23.71 36.31 14.50
C ARG A 23 22.73 35.76 13.47
N PRO A 24 22.36 34.47 13.52
CA PRO A 24 21.28 33.98 12.69
C PRO A 24 20.02 34.75 13.10
N SER A 25 19.41 35.43 12.14
CA SER A 25 18.10 36.02 12.28
C SER A 25 17.09 34.93 12.62
N GLU A 26 16.20 35.20 13.58
CA GLU A 26 15.11 34.32 14.05
C GLU A 26 14.14 33.86 12.94
N THR A 27 14.29 34.36 11.70
CA THR A 27 13.53 33.95 10.52
C THR A 27 14.07 32.70 9.82
N ASP A 28 15.29 32.26 10.10
CA ASP A 28 15.90 31.07 9.46
C ASP A 28 15.64 29.76 10.20
N GLN A 29 14.99 29.80 11.37
CA GLN A 29 14.67 28.57 12.13
C GLN A 29 13.49 27.77 11.53
N ASP A 30 12.67 28.39 10.68
CA ASP A 30 11.54 27.72 10.01
C ASP A 30 11.92 27.06 8.67
N ALA A 31 13.01 27.51 8.06
CA ALA A 31 13.51 26.96 6.80
C ALA A 31 14.54 25.86 7.11
N GLY A 32 14.04 24.64 7.37
CA GLY A 32 14.85 23.44 7.54
C GLY A 32 15.92 23.24 6.46
N THR A 33 16.85 22.30 6.67
CA THR A 33 17.96 22.04 5.72
C THR A 33 17.45 21.83 4.28
N PRO A 34 18.27 22.05 3.24
CA PRO A 34 17.85 21.75 1.86
C PRO A 34 17.34 20.32 1.67
N ALA A 35 17.87 19.35 2.42
CA ALA A 35 17.39 17.97 2.43
C ALA A 35 15.98 17.86 3.06
N GLN A 36 15.71 18.57 4.15
CA GLN A 36 14.38 18.65 4.77
C GLN A 36 13.34 19.30 3.86
N GLN A 37 13.71 20.38 3.16
CA GLN A 37 12.82 21.05 2.20
C GLN A 37 12.48 20.14 1.02
N ALA A 38 13.49 19.48 0.43
CA ALA A 38 13.29 18.53 -0.66
C ALA A 38 12.41 17.33 -0.26
N PHE A 39 12.56 16.86 0.98
CA PHE A 39 11.75 15.80 1.54
C PHE A 39 10.29 16.23 1.73
N ARG A 40 10.04 17.41 2.33
CA ARG A 40 8.69 17.98 2.48
C ARG A 40 7.98 18.14 1.14
N GLU A 41 8.66 18.72 0.15
CA GLU A 41 8.11 18.89 -1.19
C GLU A 41 7.81 17.54 -1.86
N ALA A 42 8.66 16.53 -1.65
CA ALA A 42 8.43 15.19 -2.19
C ALA A 42 7.20 14.51 -1.56
N ILE A 43 6.95 14.76 -0.28
CA ILE A 43 5.75 14.29 0.43
C ILE A 43 4.49 14.93 -0.16
N GLU A 44 4.44 16.26 -0.27
CA GLU A 44 3.28 17.00 -0.82
C GLU A 44 2.95 16.55 -2.26
N LYS A 45 3.97 16.30 -3.07
CA LYS A 45 3.79 15.77 -4.43
C LYS A 45 3.19 14.36 -4.45
N VAL A 46 3.61 13.48 -3.52
CA VAL A 46 3.02 12.14 -3.40
C VAL A 46 1.56 12.24 -2.97
N GLU A 47 1.24 13.09 -2.01
CA GLU A 47 -0.12 13.28 -1.51
C GLU A 47 -1.06 13.82 -2.60
N SER A 48 -0.65 14.88 -3.30
CA SER A 48 -1.45 15.43 -4.40
C SER A 48 -1.69 14.42 -5.53
N LEU A 49 -0.70 13.57 -5.85
CA LEU A 49 -0.88 12.48 -6.81
C LEU A 49 -1.82 11.39 -6.29
N ARG A 50 -1.75 11.04 -5.00
CA ARG A 50 -2.67 10.08 -4.38
C ARG A 50 -4.12 10.57 -4.44
N LEU A 51 -4.36 11.84 -4.11
CA LEU A 51 -5.68 12.47 -4.22
C LEU A 51 -6.20 12.45 -5.66
N GLN A 52 -5.33 12.75 -6.63
CA GLN A 52 -5.70 12.65 -8.05
C GLN A 52 -6.04 11.22 -8.48
N VAL A 53 -5.29 10.21 -8.03
CA VAL A 53 -5.61 8.79 -8.30
C VAL A 53 -6.98 8.46 -7.71
N GLN A 54 -7.23 8.83 -6.45
CA GLN A 54 -8.49 8.54 -5.78
C GLN A 54 -9.69 9.18 -6.49
N GLU A 55 -9.58 10.45 -6.91
CA GLU A 55 -10.65 11.13 -7.64
C GLU A 55 -10.93 10.45 -8.99
N LEU A 56 -9.88 10.11 -9.75
CA LEU A 56 -10.04 9.40 -11.03
C LEU A 56 -10.65 8.00 -10.85
N GLU A 57 -10.26 7.28 -9.80
CA GLU A 57 -10.84 5.98 -9.48
C GLU A 57 -12.32 6.10 -9.12
N LYS A 58 -12.69 7.14 -8.37
CA LYS A 58 -14.08 7.47 -8.06
C LYS A 58 -14.88 7.81 -9.32
N GLU A 59 -14.36 8.68 -10.19
CA GLU A 59 -15.00 9.01 -11.47
C GLU A 59 -15.21 7.77 -12.35
N GLN A 60 -14.20 6.90 -12.46
CA GLN A 60 -14.33 5.63 -13.19
C GLN A 60 -15.37 4.72 -12.57
N ARG A 61 -15.42 4.65 -11.24
CA ARG A 61 -16.40 3.83 -10.49
C ARG A 61 -17.82 4.31 -10.76
N GLU A 62 -18.06 5.62 -10.68
CA GLU A 62 -19.36 6.22 -10.99
C GLU A 62 -19.77 5.97 -12.46
N ALA A 63 -18.82 6.10 -13.40
CA ALA A 63 -19.05 5.81 -14.80
C ALA A 63 -19.44 4.34 -15.04
N LYS A 64 -18.75 3.40 -14.39
CA LYS A 64 -19.07 1.96 -14.42
C LYS A 64 -20.44 1.67 -13.83
N ASN A 65 -20.75 2.26 -12.67
CA ASN A 65 -22.05 2.09 -12.02
C ASN A 65 -23.19 2.55 -12.94
N LYS A 66 -23.05 3.76 -13.51
CA LYS A 66 -24.01 4.30 -14.47
C LYS A 66 -24.15 3.41 -15.71
N TYR A 67 -23.05 2.87 -16.22
CA TYR A 67 -23.07 1.95 -17.36
C TYR A 67 -23.86 0.68 -17.03
N TRP A 68 -23.57 -0.01 -15.92
CA TRP A 68 -24.24 -1.27 -15.59
C TRP A 68 -25.73 -1.10 -15.31
N ARG A 69 -26.14 0.03 -14.71
CA ARG A 69 -27.56 0.40 -14.61
C ARG A 69 -28.23 0.55 -15.98
N GLN A 70 -27.51 0.98 -17.01
CA GLN A 70 -28.03 1.07 -18.38
C GLN A 70 -28.03 -0.27 -19.13
N VAL A 71 -27.11 -1.19 -18.82
CA VAL A 71 -27.07 -2.54 -19.43
C VAL A 71 -28.38 -3.31 -19.14
N GLY A 72 -29.03 -3.00 -18.01
CA GLY A 72 -30.41 -3.37 -17.71
C GLY A 72 -30.56 -4.19 -16.42
N PRO A 73 -31.78 -4.69 -16.13
CA PRO A 73 -32.15 -5.25 -14.82
C PRO A 73 -31.40 -6.52 -14.43
N LEU A 74 -30.74 -7.19 -15.39
CA LEU A 74 -29.91 -8.36 -15.10
C LEU A 74 -28.64 -8.00 -14.31
N ALA A 75 -28.03 -6.83 -14.59
CA ALA A 75 -26.85 -6.39 -13.86
C ALA A 75 -27.23 -6.04 -12.41
N ASP A 76 -28.34 -5.34 -12.23
CA ASP A 76 -28.89 -5.02 -10.90
C ASP A 76 -29.22 -6.28 -10.10
N ALA A 77 -29.78 -7.31 -10.75
CA ALA A 77 -30.04 -8.60 -10.12
C ALA A 77 -28.76 -9.29 -9.63
N VAL A 78 -27.70 -9.33 -10.47
CA VAL A 78 -26.40 -9.90 -10.07
C VAL A 78 -25.80 -9.14 -8.89
N VAL A 79 -25.84 -7.79 -8.93
CA VAL A 79 -25.37 -6.95 -7.82
C VAL A 79 -26.17 -7.22 -6.55
N ALA A 80 -27.50 -7.33 -6.65
CA ALA A 80 -28.38 -7.62 -5.52
C ALA A 80 -28.07 -8.99 -4.90
N THR A 81 -27.94 -10.04 -5.71
CA THR A 81 -27.60 -11.38 -5.21
C THR A 81 -26.20 -11.40 -4.58
N ARG A 82 -25.20 -10.76 -5.20
CA ARG A 82 -23.86 -10.63 -4.60
C ARG A 82 -23.89 -9.89 -3.26
N ARG A 83 -24.72 -8.85 -3.10
CA ARG A 83 -24.92 -8.16 -1.81
C ARG A 83 -25.62 -9.05 -0.78
N ALA A 84 -26.55 -9.90 -1.22
CA ALA A 84 -27.25 -10.84 -0.34
C ALA A 84 -26.36 -11.98 0.20
N LEU A 85 -25.17 -12.20 -0.36
CA LEU A 85 -24.22 -13.20 0.15
C LEU A 85 -23.50 -12.77 1.44
N PHE A 86 -23.44 -11.47 1.76
CA PHE A 86 -22.69 -11.00 2.94
C PHE A 86 -23.29 -11.49 4.25
N GLU A 87 -24.59 -11.31 4.46
CA GLU A 87 -25.28 -11.70 5.69
C GLU A 87 -25.11 -13.19 6.07
N PRO A 88 -25.37 -14.17 5.19
CA PRO A 88 -25.19 -15.58 5.55
C PRO A 88 -23.72 -15.95 5.80
N LEU A 89 -22.78 -15.37 5.04
CA LEU A 89 -21.34 -15.59 5.27
C LEU A 89 -20.86 -14.96 6.58
N GLU A 90 -21.36 -13.77 6.95
CA GLU A 90 -21.11 -13.16 8.26
C GLU A 90 -21.68 -13.99 9.40
N THR A 91 -22.90 -14.50 9.21
CA THR A 91 -23.54 -15.38 10.19
C THR A 91 -22.71 -16.65 10.39
N ALA A 92 -22.23 -17.26 9.31
CA ALA A 92 -21.37 -18.45 9.35
C ALA A 92 -20.13 -18.25 10.25
N LEU A 93 -19.47 -17.10 10.19
CA LEU A 93 -18.32 -16.75 11.04
C LEU A 93 -18.65 -16.70 12.54
N THR A 94 -19.93 -16.51 12.91
CA THR A 94 -20.37 -16.43 14.32
C THR A 94 -20.90 -17.75 14.87
N THR A 95 -21.20 -18.73 14.02
CA THR A 95 -21.82 -20.01 14.44
C THR A 95 -20.90 -20.92 15.24
N GLY A 96 -19.58 -20.76 15.11
CA GLY A 96 -18.59 -21.70 15.68
C GLY A 96 -18.55 -23.08 15.00
N TYR A 97 -19.25 -23.25 13.87
CA TYR A 97 -19.28 -24.51 13.11
C TYR A 97 -17.99 -24.75 12.30
N PHE A 98 -17.34 -23.68 11.88
CA PHE A 98 -16.19 -23.69 10.98
C PHE A 98 -14.86 -23.71 11.75
N SER A 99 -13.85 -24.35 11.16
CA SER A 99 -12.48 -24.27 11.67
C SER A 99 -11.86 -22.92 11.34
N ARG A 100 -10.79 -22.54 12.04
CA ARG A 100 -10.06 -21.27 11.78
C ARG A 100 -9.64 -21.09 10.31
N LEU A 101 -9.28 -22.18 9.63
CA LEU A 101 -8.89 -22.13 8.22
C LEU A 101 -10.11 -21.88 7.32
N GLU A 102 -11.25 -22.51 7.63
CA GLU A 102 -12.51 -22.28 6.93
C GLU A 102 -13.04 -20.86 7.19
N GLU A 103 -12.92 -20.33 8.41
CA GLU A 103 -13.26 -18.94 8.75
C GLU A 103 -12.41 -17.94 7.96
N GLN A 104 -11.09 -18.14 7.89
CA GLN A 104 -10.20 -17.32 7.05
C GLN A 104 -10.60 -17.40 5.57
N ARG A 105 -11.03 -18.57 5.11
CA ARG A 105 -11.49 -18.74 3.73
C ARG A 105 -12.80 -17.97 3.48
N ILE A 106 -13.73 -18.00 4.43
CA ILE A 106 -14.98 -17.22 4.37
C ILE A 106 -14.68 -15.72 4.36
N GLU A 107 -13.76 -15.23 5.21
CA GLU A 107 -13.31 -13.83 5.20
C GLU A 107 -12.70 -13.44 3.84
N GLU A 108 -11.91 -14.33 3.22
CA GLU A 108 -11.35 -14.09 1.89
C GLU A 108 -12.46 -13.99 0.82
N LEU A 109 -13.48 -14.85 0.87
CA LEU A 109 -14.62 -14.78 -0.04
C LEU A 109 -15.41 -13.47 0.12
N LEU A 110 -15.63 -13.01 1.36
CA LEU A 110 -16.26 -11.73 1.66
C LEU A 110 -15.49 -10.56 1.04
N TRP A 111 -14.16 -10.55 1.23
CA TRP A 111 -13.30 -9.52 0.66
C TRP A 111 -13.29 -9.53 -0.87
N ARG A 112 -13.21 -10.71 -1.49
CA ARG A 112 -13.21 -10.85 -2.96
C ARG A 112 -14.55 -10.49 -3.58
N ASN A 113 -15.67 -10.87 -2.95
CA ASN A 113 -16.99 -10.47 -3.42
C ASN A 113 -17.17 -8.94 -3.38
N ALA A 114 -16.70 -8.29 -2.31
CA ALA A 114 -16.67 -6.83 -2.24
C ALA A 114 -15.78 -6.22 -3.34
N LYS A 115 -14.61 -6.81 -3.62
CA LYS A 115 -13.74 -6.38 -4.73
C LYS A 115 -14.44 -6.49 -6.08
N THR A 116 -15.18 -7.56 -6.35
CA THR A 116 -15.94 -7.72 -7.59
C THR A 116 -17.03 -6.66 -7.73
N LEU A 117 -17.78 -6.39 -6.66
CA LEU A 117 -18.78 -5.31 -6.62
C LEU A 117 -18.16 -3.95 -6.96
N GLN A 118 -17.03 -3.61 -6.36
CA GLN A 118 -16.34 -2.33 -6.60
C GLN A 118 -15.75 -2.24 -8.02
N HIS A 119 -14.94 -3.23 -8.43
CA HIS A 119 -14.12 -3.12 -9.64
C HIS A 119 -14.91 -3.32 -10.93
N ARG A 120 -15.88 -4.25 -10.92
CA ARG A 120 -16.69 -4.58 -12.10
C ARG A 120 -17.93 -3.72 -12.18
N PHE A 121 -18.71 -3.66 -11.10
CA PHE A 121 -20.02 -2.99 -11.10
C PHE A 121 -19.96 -1.53 -10.66
N GLY A 122 -18.83 -1.10 -10.09
CA GLY A 122 -18.68 0.27 -9.62
C GLY A 122 -19.47 0.57 -8.34
N GLU A 123 -19.76 -0.45 -7.53
CA GLU A 123 -20.54 -0.30 -6.30
C GLU A 123 -19.70 0.32 -5.18
N GLU A 124 -20.35 1.13 -4.35
CA GLU A 124 -19.74 1.68 -3.13
C GLU A 124 -19.81 0.62 -2.02
N VAL A 125 -18.64 0.05 -1.69
CA VAL A 125 -18.45 -1.04 -0.72
C VAL A 125 -17.18 -0.83 0.10
N ASP A 126 -16.75 0.43 0.25
CA ASP A 126 -15.47 0.79 0.87
C ASP A 126 -15.41 0.33 2.35
N GLU A 127 -16.53 0.40 3.08
CA GLU A 127 -16.65 -0.11 4.46
C GLU A 127 -16.48 -1.64 4.54
N LEU A 128 -17.06 -2.39 3.60
CA LEU A 128 -16.93 -3.85 3.56
C LEU A 128 -15.48 -4.25 3.24
N LEU A 129 -14.85 -3.54 2.30
CA LEU A 129 -13.44 -3.76 1.97
C LEU A 129 -12.51 -3.49 3.15
N LEU A 130 -12.80 -2.47 3.96
CA LEU A 130 -12.04 -2.17 5.16
C LEU A 130 -12.25 -3.25 6.25
N ARG A 131 -13.49 -3.70 6.46
CA ARG A 131 -13.84 -4.70 7.47
C ARG A 131 -13.18 -6.06 7.23
N TYR A 132 -13.17 -6.51 5.97
CA TYR A 132 -12.63 -7.81 5.56
C TYR A 132 -11.23 -7.75 4.99
N ALA A 133 -10.56 -6.59 5.09
CA ALA A 133 -9.18 -6.48 4.67
C ALA A 133 -8.33 -7.51 5.44
N PRO A 134 -7.45 -8.28 4.76
CA PRO A 134 -6.60 -9.26 5.42
C PRO A 134 -5.73 -8.55 6.47
N LYS A 135 -5.93 -8.89 7.75
CA LYS A 135 -5.23 -8.25 8.86
C LYS A 135 -3.75 -8.65 8.86
N ARG A 136 -2.88 -7.65 8.91
CA ARG A 136 -1.42 -7.87 8.95
C ARG A 136 -0.97 -8.16 10.39
N PRO A 137 -0.14 -9.20 10.61
CA PRO A 137 0.48 -9.40 11.91
C PRO A 137 1.55 -8.33 12.16
N VAL A 138 1.47 -7.68 13.33
CA VAL A 138 2.50 -6.76 13.81
C VAL A 138 3.78 -7.57 14.07
N PRO A 139 4.93 -7.20 13.46
CA PRO A 139 6.19 -7.89 13.75
C PRO A 139 6.58 -7.63 15.21
N LYS A 140 6.71 -8.70 15.99
CA LYS A 140 7.26 -8.64 17.36
C LYS A 140 8.74 -8.27 17.28
N PHE A 141 9.18 -7.31 18.11
CA PHE A 141 10.59 -7.03 18.33
C PHE A 141 11.10 -8.05 19.33
N GLU A 142 11.50 -9.23 18.86
CA GLU A 142 12.45 -10.06 19.59
C GLU A 142 13.84 -9.74 19.03
N ASP A 143 14.84 -9.64 19.90
CA ASP A 143 16.19 -9.13 19.64
C ASP A 143 16.96 -9.93 18.56
N ASP A 144 16.64 -9.70 17.29
CA ASP A 144 17.49 -10.10 16.17
C ASP A 144 18.63 -9.09 15.99
N GLU A 145 19.52 -9.02 16.99
CA GLU A 145 20.86 -8.42 16.84
C GLU A 145 21.80 -9.31 15.99
N ALA A 146 21.34 -10.50 15.58
CA ALA A 146 22.13 -11.49 14.85
C ALA A 146 21.78 -11.61 13.36
N MET A 147 21.57 -10.51 12.63
CA MET A 147 21.62 -10.57 11.16
C MET A 147 22.13 -9.27 10.52
N LEU A 148 23.42 -9.01 10.69
CA LEU A 148 24.20 -8.39 9.62
C LEU A 148 24.18 -9.32 8.40
N PRO A 149 24.14 -8.80 7.16
CA PRO A 149 24.05 -9.63 5.96
C PRO A 149 25.32 -10.47 5.84
N ARG A 150 25.24 -11.75 6.21
CA ARG A 150 26.26 -12.71 5.78
C ARG A 150 26.13 -12.83 4.27
N SER A 151 27.21 -12.45 3.60
CA SER A 151 27.52 -12.73 2.21
C SER A 151 26.91 -14.06 1.78
N ALA A 152 26.03 -14.00 0.78
CA ALA A 152 25.38 -15.15 0.19
C ALA A 152 26.45 -16.06 -0.44
N GLU A 153 26.77 -17.16 0.24
CA GLU A 153 27.33 -18.33 -0.41
C GLU A 153 26.21 -19.33 -0.75
N PRO A 154 26.22 -19.91 -1.95
CA PRO A 154 25.15 -20.76 -2.43
C PRO A 154 25.30 -22.17 -1.85
N HIS A 155 24.39 -22.57 -0.96
CA HIS A 155 24.23 -23.98 -0.59
C HIS A 155 23.29 -24.68 -1.59
N PRO A 156 23.75 -25.76 -2.25
CA PRO A 156 22.95 -26.57 -3.16
C PRO A 156 22.24 -27.67 -2.35
N ASP A 157 20.91 -27.67 -2.36
CA ASP A 157 20.06 -28.87 -2.43
C ASP A 157 18.62 -28.52 -2.03
N GLN A 158 17.80 -28.29 -3.05
CA GLN A 158 16.34 -28.51 -3.02
C GLN A 158 15.82 -28.59 -4.47
N HIS A 159 16.45 -29.44 -5.28
CA HIS A 159 15.93 -29.85 -6.58
C HIS A 159 15.27 -31.21 -6.44
N HIS A 160 14.03 -31.28 -5.94
CA HIS A 160 13.10 -32.33 -6.34
C HIS A 160 11.70 -31.80 -6.05
N HIS A 161 10.96 -31.49 -7.11
CA HIS A 161 9.56 -31.88 -7.39
C HIS A 161 9.07 -31.06 -8.60
N GLU A 162 9.80 -31.15 -9.70
CA GLU A 162 9.24 -30.90 -11.03
C GLU A 162 9.05 -32.26 -11.68
N HIS A 163 7.79 -32.63 -11.90
CA HIS A 163 7.25 -33.21 -13.14
C HIS A 163 5.84 -33.70 -12.84
N HIS A 164 4.86 -33.01 -13.43
CA HIS A 164 3.68 -33.54 -14.13
C HIS A 164 2.46 -32.62 -13.96
N ALA A 165 2.29 -31.69 -14.90
CA ALA A 165 0.99 -31.38 -15.49
C ALA A 165 1.17 -30.46 -16.72
N HIS A 166 1.70 -31.02 -17.81
CA HIS A 166 1.34 -30.50 -19.12
C HIS A 166 -0.12 -30.87 -19.37
N GLN A 167 -1.04 -29.90 -19.27
CA GLN A 167 -2.30 -29.97 -20.02
C GLN A 167 -2.97 -28.59 -20.16
N ARG A 168 -3.06 -28.16 -21.43
CA ARG A 168 -4.06 -27.25 -22.01
C ARG A 168 -4.01 -25.78 -21.59
N GLY A 169 -3.11 -25.03 -22.26
CA GLY A 169 -3.19 -23.58 -22.36
C GLY A 169 -4.46 -23.14 -23.11
N LYS A 170 -5.55 -22.89 -22.37
CA LYS A 170 -6.52 -21.87 -22.79
C LYS A 170 -5.75 -20.55 -22.78
N ARG A 171 -5.60 -19.92 -23.94
CA ARG A 171 -5.07 -18.55 -24.03
C ARG A 171 -5.99 -17.67 -23.19
N LYS A 172 -5.55 -17.33 -21.97
CA LYS A 172 -6.21 -16.31 -21.11
C LYS A 172 -6.56 -15.12 -21.98
N SER A 173 -7.79 -14.61 -21.87
CA SER A 173 -8.21 -13.48 -22.68
C SER A 173 -7.35 -12.26 -22.38
N LYS A 174 -7.26 -11.31 -23.31
CA LYS A 174 -6.50 -10.07 -23.06
C LYS A 174 -7.05 -9.33 -21.83
N ALA A 175 -8.38 -9.33 -21.64
CA ALA A 175 -9.04 -8.72 -20.49
C ALA A 175 -8.69 -9.38 -19.15
N GLU A 176 -8.64 -10.72 -19.09
CA GLU A 176 -8.23 -11.44 -17.88
C GLU A 176 -6.75 -11.18 -17.54
N ARG A 177 -5.88 -11.08 -18.56
CA ARG A 177 -4.46 -10.73 -18.35
C ARG A 177 -4.30 -9.29 -17.89
N ASP A 178 -5.09 -8.37 -18.42
CA ASP A 178 -5.03 -6.95 -18.07
C ASP A 178 -5.58 -6.73 -16.64
N GLN A 179 -6.63 -7.46 -16.24
CA GLN A 179 -7.14 -7.47 -14.86
C GLN A 179 -6.16 -8.12 -13.89
N GLU A 180 -5.58 -9.28 -14.24
CA GLU A 180 -4.56 -9.95 -13.43
C GLU A 180 -3.29 -9.11 -13.32
N ALA A 181 -2.89 -8.41 -14.38
CA ALA A 181 -1.77 -7.47 -14.37
C ALA A 181 -2.09 -6.22 -13.52
N ALA A 182 -3.31 -5.69 -13.58
CA ALA A 182 -3.74 -4.57 -12.75
C ALA A 182 -3.80 -4.95 -11.27
N ALA A 183 -4.33 -6.14 -10.94
CA ALA A 183 -4.35 -6.68 -9.58
C ALA A 183 -2.93 -6.95 -9.06
N ARG A 184 -2.04 -7.50 -9.90
CA ARG A 184 -0.62 -7.70 -9.57
C ARG A 184 0.12 -6.38 -9.38
N ALA A 185 -0.17 -5.36 -10.21
CA ALA A 185 0.41 -4.04 -10.06
C ALA A 185 -0.07 -3.38 -8.76
N LEU A 186 -1.36 -3.46 -8.46
CA LEU A 186 -1.92 -2.96 -7.20
C LEU A 186 -1.34 -3.69 -5.98
N ALA A 187 -1.19 -5.01 -6.06
CA ALA A 187 -0.57 -5.82 -5.01
C ALA A 187 0.94 -5.52 -4.87
N ALA A 188 1.65 -5.30 -5.97
CA ALA A 188 3.06 -4.91 -5.94
C ALA A 188 3.26 -3.51 -5.37
N ASP A 189 2.38 -2.56 -5.72
CA ASP A 189 2.38 -1.21 -5.16
C ASP A 189 2.06 -1.27 -3.66
N GLN A 190 1.05 -2.05 -3.25
CA GLN A 190 0.76 -2.31 -1.84
C GLN A 190 1.94 -2.95 -1.13
N GLN A 191 2.62 -3.93 -1.72
CA GLN A 191 3.80 -4.57 -1.13
C GLN A 191 4.98 -3.59 -0.99
N ARG A 192 5.19 -2.71 -1.98
CA ARG A 192 6.21 -1.65 -1.93
C ARG A 192 5.92 -0.64 -0.84
N LEU A 193 4.67 -0.19 -0.75
CA LEU A 193 4.18 0.68 0.32
C LEU A 193 4.38 0.01 1.68
N GLN A 194 3.94 -1.24 1.83
CA GLN A 194 4.08 -2.03 3.05
C GLN A 194 5.53 -2.30 3.46
N ALA A 195 6.44 -2.44 2.49
CA ALA A 195 7.87 -2.57 2.73
C ALA A 195 8.47 -1.25 3.23
N GLY A 196 8.05 -0.13 2.64
CA GLY A 196 8.38 1.22 3.09
C GLY A 196 7.89 1.50 4.52
N THR A 197 6.60 1.26 4.78
CA THR A 197 5.96 1.41 6.11
C THR A 197 6.70 0.62 7.18
N LYS A 198 7.05 -0.65 6.92
CA LYS A 198 7.79 -1.51 7.86
C LYS A 198 9.24 -1.06 8.07
N ALA A 199 9.90 -0.53 7.04
CA ALA A 199 11.26 -0.01 7.17
C ALA A 199 11.29 1.25 8.06
N VAL A 200 10.41 2.22 7.77
CA VAL A 200 10.30 3.47 8.53
C VAL A 200 9.87 3.20 9.98
N TYR A 201 8.87 2.34 10.20
CA TYR A 201 8.42 1.97 11.53
C TYR A 201 9.53 1.36 12.39
N ARG A 202 10.30 0.40 11.85
CA ARG A 202 11.41 -0.22 12.60
C ARG A 202 12.48 0.80 12.97
N GLN A 203 12.76 1.74 12.08
CA GLN A 203 13.75 2.79 12.35
C GLN A 203 13.26 3.74 13.45
N LEU A 204 12.00 4.19 13.37
CA LEU A 204 11.36 5.03 14.39
C LEU A 204 11.26 4.34 15.75
N ALA A 205 10.90 3.05 15.77
CA ALA A 205 10.78 2.27 16.99
C ALA A 205 12.14 2.07 17.68
N ARG A 206 13.21 1.80 16.91
CA ARG A 206 14.57 1.71 17.45
C ARG A 206 15.03 3.01 18.11
N ALA A 207 14.77 4.15 17.47
CA ALA A 207 15.19 5.45 17.97
C ALA A 207 14.38 5.94 19.20
N ASN A 208 13.12 5.50 19.33
CA ASN A 208 12.20 5.95 20.37
C ASN A 208 11.88 4.88 21.42
N HIS A 209 12.71 3.83 21.54
CA HIS A 209 12.47 2.77 22.50
C HIS A 209 12.64 3.27 23.95
N PRO A 210 11.62 3.15 24.83
CA PRO A 210 11.67 3.70 26.18
C PRO A 210 12.62 2.97 27.13
N ASP A 211 12.93 1.68 26.90
CA ASP A 211 13.78 0.87 27.80
C ASP A 211 15.26 1.31 27.84
N LEU A 212 15.71 2.15 26.90
CA LEU A 212 17.10 2.61 26.84
C LEU A 212 17.34 3.91 27.64
N GLU A 213 16.30 4.55 28.18
CA GLU A 213 16.40 5.88 28.78
C GLU A 213 16.33 5.84 30.31
N ARG A 214 17.32 6.45 30.98
CA ARG A 214 17.42 6.49 32.45
C ARG A 214 16.70 7.67 33.10
N ASP A 215 16.37 8.70 32.31
CA ASP A 215 15.64 9.88 32.77
C ASP A 215 14.12 9.65 32.67
N PRO A 216 13.37 9.75 33.78
CA PRO A 216 11.93 9.48 33.80
C PRO A 216 11.09 10.44 32.94
N GLU A 217 11.54 11.68 32.73
CA GLU A 217 10.80 12.65 31.90
C GLU A 217 11.03 12.41 30.39
N LEU A 218 12.27 12.06 30.01
CA LEU A 218 12.57 11.66 28.63
C LEU A 218 11.93 10.32 28.25
N ALA A 219 11.84 9.38 29.20
CA ALA A 219 11.14 8.11 29.00
C ALA A 219 9.64 8.32 28.72
N ARG A 220 8.99 9.28 29.39
CA ARG A 220 7.58 9.64 29.11
C ARG A 220 7.41 10.20 27.71
N GLN A 221 8.26 11.13 27.31
CA GLN A 221 8.23 11.73 25.96
C GLN A 221 8.46 10.69 24.86
N LYS A 222 9.42 9.78 25.04
CA LYS A 222 9.65 8.64 24.13
C LYS A 222 8.47 7.68 24.08
N THR A 223 7.82 7.42 25.21
CA THR A 223 6.61 6.57 25.27
C THR A 223 5.46 7.18 24.46
N GLU A 224 5.19 8.47 24.61
CA GLU A 224 4.14 9.17 23.84
C GLU A 224 4.45 9.20 22.35
N ARG A 225 5.74 9.36 21.99
CA ARG A 225 6.17 9.33 20.59
C ARG A 225 6.05 7.93 20.00
N MET A 226 6.45 6.89 20.73
CA MET A 226 6.26 5.49 20.34
C MET A 226 4.78 5.17 20.12
N GLN A 227 3.88 5.62 21.01
CA GLN A 227 2.44 5.44 20.81
C GLN A 227 1.93 6.10 19.53
N ARG A 228 2.41 7.30 19.19
CA ARG A 228 2.09 7.97 17.92
C ARG A 228 2.61 7.19 16.71
N ILE A 229 3.84 6.67 16.80
CA ILE A 229 4.46 5.83 15.76
C ILE A 229 3.65 4.53 15.56
N THR A 230 3.27 3.85 16.64
CA THR A 230 2.47 2.62 16.59
C THR A 230 1.09 2.88 15.98
N ARG A 231 0.40 3.96 16.39
CA ARG A 231 -0.91 4.32 15.80
C ARG A 231 -0.80 4.61 14.29
N ALA A 232 0.23 5.33 13.87
CA ALA A 232 0.48 5.59 12.44
C ALA A 232 0.78 4.30 11.67
N TYR A 233 1.53 3.37 12.27
CA TYR A 233 1.81 2.06 11.68
C TYR A 233 0.58 1.15 11.57
N GLU A 234 -0.23 1.10 12.62
CA GLU A 234 -1.49 0.34 12.64
C GLU A 234 -2.50 0.86 11.62
N ALA A 235 -2.50 2.18 11.39
CA ALA A 235 -3.34 2.83 10.38
C ALA A 235 -2.80 2.71 8.94
N ASP A 236 -1.66 2.03 8.72
CA ASP A 236 -0.92 2.00 7.44
C ASP A 236 -0.61 3.41 6.89
N ASP A 237 -0.47 4.39 7.79
CA ASP A 237 -0.24 5.78 7.45
C ASP A 237 1.27 6.05 7.29
N LEU A 238 1.79 5.68 6.11
CA LEU A 238 3.17 5.96 5.72
C LEU A 238 3.51 7.45 5.80
N TYR A 239 2.54 8.34 5.56
CA TYR A 239 2.77 9.78 5.61
C TYR A 239 3.03 10.22 7.06
N ALA A 240 2.17 9.83 7.99
CA ALA A 240 2.36 10.13 9.41
C ALA A 240 3.69 9.56 9.94
N LEU A 241 4.08 8.37 9.51
CA LEU A 241 5.39 7.79 9.85
C LEU A 241 6.55 8.61 9.28
N LEU A 242 6.47 9.03 8.02
CA LEU A 242 7.51 9.86 7.40
C LEU A 242 7.61 11.26 8.02
N GLN A 243 6.48 11.84 8.44
CA GLN A 243 6.46 13.11 9.18
C GLN A 243 7.08 12.96 10.57
N LEU A 244 6.73 11.91 11.31
CA LEU A 244 7.34 11.60 12.61
C LEU A 244 8.85 11.35 12.49
N LEU A 245 9.30 10.77 11.38
CA LEU A 245 10.72 10.60 11.08
C LEU A 245 11.40 11.95 10.83
N ALA A 246 10.79 12.84 10.04
CA ALA A 246 11.32 14.18 9.81
C ALA A 246 11.42 15.01 11.10
N GLU A 247 10.40 14.95 11.95
CA GLU A 247 10.39 15.61 13.28
C GLU A 247 11.49 15.05 14.21
N HIS A 248 11.82 13.77 14.08
CA HIS A 248 12.91 13.16 14.84
C HIS A 248 14.28 13.61 14.30
N THR A 249 14.48 13.56 12.98
CA THR A 249 15.74 14.00 12.34
C THR A 249 15.96 15.51 12.40
N ALA A 250 14.92 16.33 12.49
CA ALA A 250 15.05 17.79 12.63
C ALA A 250 15.56 18.21 14.02
N LEU A 251 15.40 17.35 15.04
CA LEU A 251 15.97 17.55 16.38
C LEU A 251 17.48 17.21 16.41
N GLU A 252 17.96 16.39 15.46
CA GLU A 252 19.36 15.99 15.33
C GLU A 252 20.00 16.65 14.09
N ALA A 253 20.61 17.82 14.28
CA ALA A 253 21.31 18.57 13.23
C ALA A 253 22.64 17.92 12.82
N ASP A 254 22.61 16.68 12.33
CA ASP A 254 23.77 15.94 11.84
C ASP A 254 23.65 15.58 10.35
N THR A 255 24.79 15.43 9.70
CA THR A 255 24.96 15.01 8.30
C THR A 255 24.33 13.65 7.99
N GLU A 256 24.30 12.74 8.97
CA GLU A 256 23.64 11.43 8.84
C GLU A 256 22.12 11.57 8.68
N SER A 257 21.50 12.54 9.35
CA SER A 257 20.08 12.89 9.21
C SER A 257 19.76 13.40 7.80
N ASP A 258 20.62 14.26 7.23
CA ASP A 258 20.44 14.79 5.88
C ASP A 258 20.62 13.69 4.80
N GLU A 259 21.60 12.79 4.95
CA GLU A 259 21.76 11.64 4.05
C GLU A 259 20.56 10.69 4.07
N LEU A 260 19.98 10.45 5.25
CA LEU A 260 18.76 9.66 5.40
C LEU A 260 17.57 10.31 4.69
N LEU A 261 17.36 11.62 4.90
CA LEU A 261 16.30 12.37 4.23
C LEU A 261 16.44 12.35 2.71
N LEU A 262 17.66 12.41 2.17
CA LEU A 262 17.92 12.27 0.74
C LEU A 262 17.57 10.87 0.21
N ARG A 263 17.88 9.80 0.95
CA ARG A 263 17.48 8.42 0.57
C ARG A 263 15.97 8.27 0.51
N TYR A 264 15.25 8.79 1.51
CA TYR A 264 13.79 8.76 1.53
C TYR A 264 13.18 9.63 0.43
N THR A 265 13.74 10.80 0.18
CA THR A 265 13.32 11.66 -0.95
C THR A 265 13.43 10.92 -2.28
N ARG A 266 14.50 10.15 -2.49
CA ARG A 266 14.67 9.31 -3.69
C ARG A 266 13.61 8.21 -3.77
N ALA A 267 13.28 7.56 -2.66
CA ALA A 267 12.21 6.56 -2.62
C ALA A 267 10.83 7.19 -2.92
N LEU A 268 10.55 8.37 -2.38
CA LEU A 268 9.33 9.14 -2.67
C LEU A 268 9.26 9.55 -4.15
N GLN A 269 10.38 9.93 -4.77
CA GLN A 269 10.41 10.21 -6.21
C GLN A 269 10.09 8.98 -7.07
N GLN A 270 10.53 7.78 -6.66
CA GLN A 270 10.13 6.54 -7.33
C GLN A 270 8.62 6.32 -7.22
N GLN A 271 8.06 6.50 -6.02
CA GLN A 271 6.62 6.43 -5.78
C GLN A 271 5.83 7.47 -6.59
N GLN A 272 6.35 8.70 -6.73
CA GLN A 272 5.72 9.72 -7.58
C GLN A 272 5.67 9.27 -9.04
N ASN A 273 6.71 8.60 -9.55
CA ASN A 273 6.73 8.11 -10.93
C ASN A 273 5.71 6.98 -11.13
N GLU A 274 5.58 6.08 -10.16
CA GLU A 274 4.55 5.03 -10.15
C GLU A 274 3.14 5.64 -10.15
N LEU A 275 2.88 6.60 -9.25
CA LEU A 275 1.58 7.27 -9.17
C LEU A 275 1.27 8.07 -10.44
N LYS A 276 2.24 8.76 -11.04
CA LYS A 276 2.06 9.45 -12.33
C LYS A 276 1.70 8.47 -13.45
N LEU A 277 2.37 7.31 -13.50
CA LEU A 277 2.04 6.26 -14.45
C LEU A 277 0.61 5.75 -14.21
N ARG A 278 0.22 5.54 -12.95
CA ARG A 278 -1.13 5.14 -12.56
C ARG A 278 -2.17 6.17 -12.99
N VAL A 279 -1.93 7.46 -12.74
CA VAL A 279 -2.80 8.56 -13.22
C VAL A 279 -2.94 8.51 -14.75
N GLN A 280 -1.84 8.32 -15.48
CA GLN A 280 -1.90 8.21 -16.95
C GLN A 280 -2.70 6.99 -17.40
N GLN A 281 -2.53 5.83 -16.74
CA GLN A 281 -3.30 4.62 -17.01
C GLN A 281 -4.79 4.83 -16.72
N LEU A 282 -5.15 5.48 -15.63
CA LEU A 282 -6.54 5.78 -15.29
C LEU A 282 -7.17 6.78 -16.27
N LYS A 283 -6.41 7.78 -16.73
CA LYS A 283 -6.90 8.77 -17.71
C LYS A 283 -7.02 8.22 -19.13
N TYR A 284 -6.13 7.32 -19.53
CA TYR A 284 -5.97 6.96 -20.95
C TYR A 284 -6.05 5.46 -21.25
N GLY A 285 -5.92 4.59 -20.26
CA GLY A 285 -5.83 3.13 -20.42
C GLY A 285 -7.16 2.44 -20.69
N ASP A 286 -8.28 2.96 -20.14
CA ASP A 286 -9.58 2.29 -20.20
C ASP A 286 -10.49 2.77 -21.34
N LYS A 287 -9.91 3.37 -22.39
CA LYS A 287 -10.65 3.87 -23.56
C LYS A 287 -11.24 2.77 -24.46
N ASN A 288 -11.00 1.49 -24.13
CA ASN A 288 -11.24 0.38 -25.05
C ASN A 288 -12.64 -0.24 -24.95
N ALA A 289 -13.38 -0.09 -23.84
CA ALA A 289 -14.71 -0.70 -23.71
C ALA A 289 -15.83 0.06 -24.45
N PHE A 290 -15.56 1.31 -24.89
CA PHE A 290 -16.62 2.22 -25.34
C PHE A 290 -16.46 2.75 -26.78
N MET A 291 -15.37 2.43 -27.48
CA MET A 291 -15.07 2.94 -28.84
C MET A 291 -15.38 1.96 -29.98
N GLY A 292 -16.25 0.97 -29.76
CA GLY A 292 -16.75 0.10 -30.84
C GLY A 292 -17.76 0.82 -31.74
N THR A 293 -17.79 0.49 -33.04
CA THR A 293 -18.92 0.87 -33.91
C THR A 293 -20.19 0.14 -33.46
N GLY A 294 -21.38 0.71 -33.69
CA GLY A 294 -22.65 0.24 -33.09
C GLY A 294 -22.94 -1.27 -33.21
N LYS A 295 -22.53 -1.93 -34.29
CA LYS A 295 -22.69 -3.40 -34.44
C LYS A 295 -21.79 -4.22 -33.51
N LYS A 296 -20.56 -3.76 -33.25
CA LYS A 296 -19.64 -4.41 -32.31
C LYS A 296 -20.13 -4.22 -30.87
N GLN A 297 -20.58 -3.01 -30.53
CA GLN A 297 -21.18 -2.72 -29.22
C GLN A 297 -22.42 -3.59 -28.95
N GLU A 298 -23.30 -3.78 -29.94
CA GLU A 298 -24.49 -4.62 -29.77
C GLU A 298 -24.15 -6.11 -29.57
N ALA A 299 -23.11 -6.62 -30.24
CA ALA A 299 -22.63 -7.99 -30.05
C ALA A 299 -22.00 -8.17 -28.66
N GLU A 300 -21.19 -7.21 -28.21
CA GLU A 300 -20.59 -7.18 -26.87
C GLU A 300 -21.66 -7.13 -25.78
N LEU A 301 -22.67 -6.26 -25.92
CA LEU A 301 -23.79 -6.19 -24.98
C LEU A 301 -24.58 -7.51 -24.89
N ARG A 302 -24.74 -8.23 -26.01
CA ARG A 302 -25.39 -9.55 -26.00
C ARG A 302 -24.57 -10.60 -25.26
N MET A 303 -23.25 -10.60 -25.46
CA MET A 303 -22.34 -11.48 -24.73
C MET A 303 -22.37 -11.18 -23.24
N ILE A 304 -22.24 -9.90 -22.86
CA ILE A 304 -22.34 -9.45 -21.47
C ILE A 304 -23.66 -9.89 -20.83
N LYS A 305 -24.81 -9.72 -21.50
CA LYS A 305 -26.10 -10.16 -20.98
C LYS A 305 -26.20 -11.68 -20.82
N ARG A 306 -25.51 -12.46 -21.66
CA ARG A 306 -25.46 -13.92 -21.54
C ARG A 306 -24.61 -14.34 -20.35
N GLU A 307 -23.45 -13.71 -20.18
CA GLU A 307 -22.55 -13.94 -19.04
C GLU A 307 -23.23 -13.57 -17.71
N LEU A 308 -23.89 -12.41 -17.65
CA LEU A 308 -24.65 -12.01 -16.46
C LEU A 308 -25.78 -12.99 -16.11
N ARG A 309 -26.45 -13.60 -17.09
CA ARG A 309 -27.48 -14.62 -16.81
C ARG A 309 -26.88 -15.88 -16.20
N ALA A 310 -25.81 -16.40 -16.82
CA ALA A 310 -25.12 -17.58 -16.30
C ALA A 310 -24.56 -17.33 -14.89
N GLU A 311 -24.05 -16.13 -14.64
CA GLU A 311 -23.58 -15.72 -13.33
C GLU A 311 -24.74 -15.59 -12.32
N ALA A 312 -25.88 -15.01 -12.70
CA ALA A 312 -27.04 -14.94 -11.82
C ALA A 312 -27.54 -16.34 -11.42
N GLU A 313 -27.56 -17.29 -12.36
CA GLU A 313 -27.90 -18.69 -12.09
C GLU A 313 -26.91 -19.34 -11.13
N TYR A 314 -25.60 -19.12 -11.32
CA TYR A 314 -24.57 -19.62 -10.41
C TYR A 314 -24.70 -19.01 -9.01
N LEU A 315 -24.91 -17.69 -8.92
CA LEU A 315 -25.05 -16.99 -7.65
C LEU A 315 -26.31 -17.42 -6.88
N ASP A 316 -27.40 -17.78 -7.56
CA ASP A 316 -28.59 -18.34 -6.92
C ASP A 316 -28.31 -19.70 -6.26
N LEU A 317 -27.49 -20.55 -6.91
CA LEU A 317 -27.04 -21.81 -6.33
C LEU A 317 -26.15 -21.56 -5.11
N VAL A 318 -25.20 -20.63 -5.21
CA VAL A 318 -24.33 -20.27 -4.09
C VAL A 318 -25.13 -19.67 -2.95
N GLN A 319 -26.11 -18.81 -3.24
CA GLN A 319 -26.97 -18.22 -2.21
C GLN A 319 -27.72 -19.28 -1.40
N LYS A 320 -28.14 -20.38 -2.02
CA LYS A 320 -28.74 -21.52 -1.31
C LYS A 320 -27.70 -22.26 -0.47
N ALA A 321 -26.53 -22.54 -1.04
CA ALA A 321 -25.46 -23.26 -0.34
C ALA A 321 -24.92 -22.50 0.88
N VAL A 322 -24.88 -21.17 0.86
CA VAL A 322 -24.40 -20.37 2.02
C VAL A 322 -25.39 -20.30 3.18
N GLN A 323 -26.65 -20.69 2.99
CA GLN A 323 -27.67 -20.65 4.06
C GLN A 323 -27.46 -21.75 5.10
N GLU A 324 -27.01 -22.93 4.66
CA GLU A 324 -26.79 -24.09 5.52
C GLU A 324 -25.28 -24.31 5.76
N PRO A 325 -24.81 -24.45 7.01
CA PRO A 325 -23.37 -24.60 7.30
C PRO A 325 -22.72 -25.82 6.64
N GLU A 326 -23.47 -26.92 6.46
CA GLU A 326 -22.99 -28.13 5.80
C GLU A 326 -22.73 -27.90 4.31
N ASP A 327 -23.68 -27.28 3.62
CA ASP A 327 -23.59 -26.96 2.19
C ASP A 327 -22.50 -25.90 1.93
N LEU A 328 -22.34 -24.92 2.83
CA LEU A 328 -21.25 -23.95 2.75
C LEU A 328 -19.89 -24.63 2.88
N ARG A 329 -19.71 -25.57 3.81
CA ARG A 329 -18.47 -26.34 3.93
C ARG A 329 -18.19 -27.16 2.66
N GLN A 330 -19.22 -27.75 2.05
CA GLN A 330 -19.06 -28.44 0.78
C GLN A 330 -18.63 -27.48 -0.33
N LEU A 331 -19.27 -26.31 -0.44
CA LEU A 331 -18.92 -25.27 -1.40
C LEU A 331 -17.46 -24.83 -1.25
N LEU A 332 -16.99 -24.58 -0.01
CA LEU A 332 -15.58 -24.21 0.24
C LEU A 332 -14.61 -25.28 -0.29
N ARG A 333 -14.92 -26.56 -0.07
CA ARG A 333 -14.10 -27.68 -0.58
C ARG A 333 -14.10 -27.75 -2.10
N GLU A 334 -15.25 -27.53 -2.73
CA GLU A 334 -15.36 -27.52 -4.19
C GLU A 334 -14.58 -26.36 -4.81
N LEU A 335 -14.66 -25.17 -4.21
CA LEU A 335 -13.87 -24.01 -4.63
C LEU A 335 -12.37 -24.27 -4.49
N ASP A 336 -11.94 -24.85 -3.38
CA ASP A 336 -10.53 -25.17 -3.14
C ASP A 336 -10.02 -26.27 -4.08
N ALA A 337 -10.84 -27.31 -4.34
CA ALA A 337 -10.51 -28.37 -5.31
C ALA A 337 -10.43 -27.84 -6.75
N ALA A 338 -11.28 -26.86 -7.09
CA ALA A 338 -11.25 -26.19 -8.39
C ALA A 338 -10.13 -25.12 -8.49
N GLY A 339 -9.44 -24.81 -7.39
CA GLY A 339 -8.50 -23.70 -7.29
C GLY A 339 -9.16 -22.33 -7.52
N GLN A 340 -10.48 -22.24 -7.33
CA GLN A 340 -11.27 -21.04 -7.51
C GLN A 340 -11.22 -20.19 -6.24
N GLN A 341 -10.80 -18.95 -6.39
CA GLN A 341 -10.67 -18.04 -5.26
C GLN A 341 -11.92 -17.15 -5.10
N GLU A 342 -12.83 -17.15 -6.06
CA GLU A 342 -13.97 -16.23 -6.15
C GLU A 342 -15.29 -16.99 -6.38
N ILE A 343 -16.38 -16.34 -5.97
CA ILE A 343 -17.76 -16.71 -6.27
C ILE A 343 -18.24 -15.92 -7.48
#